data_AF-A0A0K0DAR2-F1
#
_entry.id   AF-A0A0K0DAR2-F1
#
_cell.length_a   1.000
_cell.length_b   1.000
_cell.length_c   1.000
_cell.angle_alpha   90.00
_cell.angle_beta   90.00
_cell.angle_gamma   90.00
#
_symmetry.space_group_name_H-M   'P 1'
#
loop_
_entity.id
_entity.type
_entity.pdbx_description
1 polymer ?
#
loop_
_entity_poly.entity_id
_entity_poly.type
_entity_poly.pdbx_seq_one_letter_code
_entity_poly.pdbx_strand_id
1 'polypeptide(L)' 'MVAWRAAGINYVRFSQIAAEVTRQCSKSTAKTTAKKPATLGSLKVRPWVSCKFL' A
#
# COMPACT_ATOMS: atom_id res chain seq x y z
N MET A 1 -15.97 -16.14 -7.71
CA MET A 1 -15.63 -14.71 -7.53
C MET A 1 -14.50 -14.61 -6.50
N VAL A 2 -13.41 -13.89 -6.76
CA VAL A 2 -12.30 -13.81 -5.78
C VAL A 2 -12.63 -12.79 -4.68
N ALA A 3 -12.45 -13.15 -3.40
CA ALA A 3 -12.92 -12.35 -2.26
C ALA A 3 -12.43 -10.89 -2.25
N TRP A 4 -11.16 -10.64 -2.60
CA TRP A 4 -10.61 -9.27 -2.64
C TRP A 4 -11.20 -8.41 -3.76
N ARG A 5 -11.68 -9.03 -4.85
CA ARG A 5 -12.42 -8.33 -5.91
C ARG A 5 -13.81 -7.92 -5.44
N ALA A 6 -14.48 -8.76 -4.65
CA ALA A 6 -15.76 -8.43 -4.05
C ALA A 6 -15.65 -7.32 -2.99
N ALA A 7 -14.51 -7.23 -2.29
CA ALA A 7 -14.20 -6.16 -1.34
C ALA A 7 -13.81 -4.81 -2.00
N GLY A 8 -13.89 -4.70 -3.33
CA GLY A 8 -13.54 -3.46 -4.05
C GLY A 8 -12.05 -3.11 -4.04
N ILE A 9 -11.16 -4.07 -3.73
CA ILE A 9 -9.72 -3.83 -3.72
C ILE A 9 -9.18 -3.87 -5.16
N ASN A 10 -8.54 -2.77 -5.58
CA ASN A 10 -7.84 -2.73 -6.86
C ASN A 10 -6.62 -3.68 -6.84
N TYR A 11 -6.28 -4.26 -8.00
CA TYR A 11 -5.16 -5.19 -8.15
C TYR A 11 -3.84 -4.64 -7.59
N VAL A 12 -3.57 -3.34 -7.81
CA VAL A 12 -2.38 -2.65 -7.29
C VAL A 12 -2.34 -2.64 -5.76
N ARG A 13 -3.48 -2.45 -5.10
CA ARG A 13 -3.56 -2.48 -3.63
C ARG A 13 -3.40 -3.90 -3.12
N PHE A 14 -3.99 -4.88 -3.78
CA PHE A 14 -3.84 -6.29 -3.44
C PHE A 14 -2.36 -6.74 -3.50
N SER A 15 -1.65 -6.42 -4.59
CA SER A 15 -0.23 -6.80 -4.73
C SER A 15 0.68 -6.09 -3.73
N GLN A 16 0.39 -4.83 -3.39
CA GLN A 16 1.11 -4.10 -2.35
C GLN A 16 0.95 -4.76 -0.97
N ILE A 17 -0.27 -5.18 -0.61
CA ILE A 17 -0.55 -5.89 0.65
C ILE A 17 0.17 -7.23 0.67
N ALA A 18 0.09 -8.01 -0.42
CA ALA A 18 0.79 -9.30 -0.51
C ALA A 18 2.32 -9.14 -0.35
N ALA A 19 2.90 -8.12 -0.98
CA ALA A 19 4.32 -7.81 -0.85
C ALA A 19 4.71 -7.39 0.58
N GLU A 20 3.84 -6.67 1.28
CA GLU A 20 4.03 -6.29 2.68
C GLU A 20 4.00 -7.50 3.62
N VAL A 21 2.99 -8.36 3.48
CA VAL A 21 2.89 -9.61 4.26
C VAL A 21 4.10 -10.51 4.01
N THR A 22 4.53 -10.64 2.75
CA THR A 22 5.71 -11.44 2.39
C THR A 22 6.99 -10.92 3.05
N ARG A 23 7.15 -9.59 3.17
CA ARG A 23 8.31 -8.99 3.87
C ARG A 23 8.28 -9.23 5.37
N GLN A 24 7.09 -9.28 5.99
CA GLN A 24 6.95 -9.56 7.43
C GLN A 24 7.34 -11.01 7.76
N CYS A 25 6.98 -11.95 6.88
CA CYS A 25 7.27 -13.37 7.01
C CYS A 25 8.70 -13.76 6.60
N SER A 26 9.44 -12.87 5.93
CA SER A 26 10.83 -13.15 5.52
C SER A 26 11.78 -13.25 6.73
N LYS A 27 12.86 -14.05 6.63
CA LYS A 27 13.83 -14.22 7.72
C LYS A 27 14.48 -12.88 8.09
N SER A 28 14.76 -12.67 9.37
CA SER A 28 15.22 -11.38 9.93
C SER A 28 16.45 -10.79 9.22
N THR A 29 17.34 -11.64 8.71
CA THR A 29 18.53 -11.24 7.94
C THR A 29 18.22 -10.62 6.56
N ALA A 30 17.05 -10.91 5.97
CA ALA A 30 16.59 -10.30 4.72
C ALA A 30 15.69 -9.06 4.95
N LYS A 31 15.31 -8.76 6.21
CA LYS A 31 14.45 -7.61 6.54
C LYS A 31 15.18 -6.27 6.46
N THR A 32 16.51 -6.26 6.61
CA THR A 32 17.35 -5.06 6.61
C THR A 32 17.37 -4.36 5.24
N THR A 33 17.35 -5.14 4.16
CA THR A 33 17.28 -4.66 2.75
C THR A 33 15.85 -4.52 2.24
N ALA A 34 14.86 -5.11 2.92
CA ALA A 34 13.45 -5.12 2.49
C ALA A 34 12.57 -4.05 3.18
N LYS A 35 13.15 -3.18 4.04
CA LYS A 35 12.42 -2.02 4.59
C LYS A 35 11.92 -1.17 3.42
N LYS A 36 10.59 -1.07 3.32
CA LYS A 36 9.88 -0.25 2.34
C LYS A 36 10.47 1.16 2.36
N PRO A 37 10.72 1.80 1.20
CA PRO A 37 11.14 3.20 1.19
C PRO A 37 10.10 4.00 1.97
N ALA A 38 10.56 4.76 2.97
CA ALA A 38 9.75 5.50 3.93
C ALA A 38 8.85 6.59 3.30
N THR A 39 8.86 6.73 1.99
CA THR A 39 8.27 7.83 1.22
C THR A 39 6.78 7.69 0.89
N LEU A 40 6.13 6.55 1.20
CA LEU A 40 4.71 6.33 0.85
C LEU A 40 3.72 6.64 1.99
N GLY A 41 4.19 7.01 3.18
CA GLY A 41 3.35 7.10 4.38
C GLY A 41 2.61 8.43 4.60
N SER A 42 2.98 9.50 3.90
CA SER A 42 2.46 10.84 4.21
C SER A 42 2.10 11.64 2.95
N LEU A 43 1.36 11.04 2.01
CA LEU A 43 0.67 11.83 0.98
C LEU A 43 -0.75 12.17 1.46
N LYS A 44 -0.95 13.42 1.89
CA LYS A 44 -2.27 13.96 2.17
C LYS A 44 -2.93 14.31 0.83
N VAL A 45 -3.79 13.43 0.33
CA VAL A 45 -4.59 13.69 -0.88
C VAL A 45 -5.69 14.68 -0.50
N ARG A 46 -5.69 15.87 -1.10
CA ARG A 46 -6.77 16.86 -0.97
C ARG A 46 -7.52 16.92 -2.29
N PRO A 47 -8.81 16.58 -2.34
CA PRO A 47 -9.60 16.76 -3.55
C PRO A 47 -9.73 18.26 -3.83
N TRP A 48 -9.34 18.68 -5.03
CA TRP A 48 -9.58 20.03 -5.49
C TRP A 48 -10.96 20.09 -6.13
N VAL A 49 -11.90 20.77 -5.50
CA VAL A 49 -13.23 21.01 -6.04
C VAL A 49 -13.43 22.52 -6.10
N SER A 50 -13.50 23.08 -7.32
CA SER A 50 -13.87 24.47 -7.60
C SER A 50 -13.09 25.51 -6.80
N CYS A 51 -11.81 25.71 -7.14
CA CYS A 51 -10.97 26.83 -6.68
C CYS A 51 -10.86 27.05 -5.15
N LYS A 52 -11.08 26.02 -4.32
CA LYS A 52 -10.78 26.10 -2.88
C LYS A 52 -10.22 24.77 -2.36
N PHE A 53 -9.13 24.87 -1.60
CA PHE A 53 -8.55 23.72 -0.90
C PHE A 53 -9.33 23.46 0.39
N LEU A 54 -10.05 22.34 0.48
CA LEU A 54 -10.69 21.80 1.71
C LEU A 54 -9.67 21.11 2.60
#